data_AF-A0A1V6AD04-F1
#
_entry.id   AF-A0A1V6AD04-F1
#
_cell.length_a   1.000
_cell.length_b   1.000
_cell.length_c   1.000
_cell.angle_alpha   90.00
_cell.angle_beta   90.00
_cell.angle_gamma   90.00
#
_symmetry.space_group_name_H-M   'P 1'
#
loop_
_entity.id
_entity.type
_entity.pdbx_description
1 polymer ?
#
loop_
_entity_poly.entity_id
_entity_poly.type
_entity_poly.pdbx_seq_one_letter_code
_entity_poly.pdbx_strand_id
1 'polypeptide(L)'
;MNKDALTAVQKIIEIGDEKNEIGEYGLARNEYLSAVSELENTKESSKEKDQLMTTVKDKLKAMDEKLAKANYEKGKAAVYTKSWELAIEHFEEAIRLAPEENIEFLERAKKQLDKAKAKSGDYQMYIDINSLVERGNDFKESGNYAEAILEYEAAYKIIANLPEDHKYVVFLKTSLTECRRNIIRPYLAKIYRAYNKKKFSHAATLLQKASNLIDKKDNVYKRFLDKINEKIAINIEETDVQSDEIDNSPVWEKAVKDYEEALDLYSSFVAVDPLAPAYNNKNIYEDKFVESRKKLGKLYKTRADNYRDSNKIDKAIKNYKEALRLLPKTDKMFHEAFSEIKKMRAQITENQ
;
A
#
# COMPACT_ATOMS: atom_id res chain seq x y z
N MET A 1 -18.02 62.88 48.08
CA MET A 1 -17.54 61.48 48.01
C MET A 1 -17.29 60.97 46.58
N ASN A 2 -17.77 61.62 45.51
CA ASN A 2 -17.68 61.10 44.13
C ASN A 2 -16.43 61.56 43.33
N LYS A 3 -15.82 62.70 43.69
CA LYS A 3 -14.59 63.19 43.03
C LYS A 3 -13.37 62.30 43.27
N ASP A 4 -13.26 61.71 44.46
CA ASP A 4 -12.10 60.92 44.85
C ASP A 4 -12.02 59.59 44.07
N ALA A 5 -13.16 58.97 43.76
CA ALA A 5 -13.24 57.74 42.96
C ALA A 5 -12.88 57.99 41.50
N LEU A 6 -13.40 59.05 40.87
CA LEU A 6 -13.03 59.42 39.50
C LEU A 6 -11.56 59.84 39.40
N THR A 7 -11.03 60.53 40.42
CA THR A 7 -9.61 60.90 40.49
C THR A 7 -8.71 59.67 40.64
N ALA A 8 -9.17 58.64 41.37
CA ALA A 8 -8.44 57.36 41.49
C ALA A 8 -8.39 56.62 40.14
N VAL A 9 -9.52 56.55 39.41
CA VAL A 9 -9.55 55.97 38.06
C VAL A 9 -8.63 56.74 37.11
N GLN A 10 -8.61 58.08 37.18
CA GLN A 10 -7.72 58.90 36.35
C GLN A 10 -6.24 58.52 36.52
N LYS A 11 -5.82 58.23 37.76
CA LYS A 11 -4.45 57.76 38.04
C LYS A 11 -4.17 56.39 37.45
N ILE A 12 -5.14 55.47 37.47
CA ILE A 12 -4.99 54.15 36.83
C ILE A 12 -4.81 54.31 35.32
N ILE A 13 -5.54 55.24 34.70
CA ILE A 13 -5.39 55.56 33.28
C ILE A 13 -4.00 56.14 32.98
N GLU A 14 -3.50 57.07 33.81
CA GLU A 14 -2.14 57.63 33.68
C GLU A 14 -1.06 56.54 33.75
N ILE A 15 -1.15 55.60 34.69
CA ILE A 15 -0.24 54.46 34.80
C ILE A 15 -0.33 53.56 33.55
N GLY A 16 -1.54 53.34 33.03
CA GLY A 16 -1.74 52.63 31.77
C GLY A 16 -1.11 53.34 30.56
N ASP A 17 -1.17 54.68 30.54
CA ASP A 17 -0.57 55.51 29.49
C ASP A 17 0.96 55.45 29.54
N GLU A 18 1.57 55.56 30.73
CA GLU A 18 3.01 55.37 30.92
C GLU A 18 3.48 54.00 30.40
N LYS A 19 2.75 52.92 30.75
CA LYS A 19 3.05 51.55 30.28
C LYS A 19 2.90 51.39 28.77
N ASN A 20 1.96 52.10 28.17
CA ASN A 20 1.77 52.11 26.73
C ASN A 20 2.93 52.83 26.00
N GLU A 21 3.46 53.91 26.57
CA GLU A 21 4.60 54.64 26.02
C GLU A 21 5.89 53.81 25.99
N ILE A 22 6.13 53.00 27.02
CA ILE A 22 7.29 52.09 27.09
C ILE A 22 7.10 50.78 26.27
N GLY A 23 5.95 50.59 25.63
CA GLY A 23 5.67 49.43 24.77
C GLY A 23 5.17 48.17 25.49
N GLU A 24 4.86 48.26 26.79
CA GLU A 24 4.31 47.16 27.59
C GLU A 24 2.79 47.03 27.42
N TYR A 25 2.35 46.80 26.18
CA TYR A 25 0.93 46.86 25.81
C TYR A 25 0.03 45.91 26.62
N GLY A 26 0.54 44.76 27.05
CA GLY A 26 -0.21 43.81 27.88
C GLY A 26 -0.46 44.33 29.30
N LEU A 27 0.54 44.99 29.89
CA LEU A 27 0.41 45.59 31.22
C LEU A 27 -0.44 46.85 31.15
N ALA A 28 -0.28 47.68 30.11
CA ALA A 28 -1.15 48.82 29.85
C ALA A 28 -2.63 48.40 29.71
N ARG A 29 -2.90 47.32 28.96
CA ARG A 29 -4.25 46.75 28.81
C ARG A 29 -4.85 46.32 30.15
N ASN A 30 -4.07 45.68 31.02
CA ASN A 30 -4.55 45.27 32.34
C ASN A 30 -4.92 46.46 33.22
N GLU A 31 -4.15 47.56 33.17
CA GLU A 31 -4.52 48.79 33.89
C GLU A 31 -5.82 49.41 33.34
N TYR A 32 -5.99 49.45 32.01
CA TYR A 32 -7.24 49.93 31.43
C TYR A 32 -8.44 49.04 31.78
N LEU A 33 -8.27 47.72 31.85
CA LEU A 33 -9.32 46.81 32.34
C LEU A 33 -9.68 47.09 33.80
N SER A 34 -8.69 47.34 34.65
CA SER A 34 -8.91 47.75 36.05
C SER A 34 -9.69 49.07 36.12
N ALA A 35 -9.33 50.05 35.29
CA ALA A 35 -10.04 51.33 35.21
C ALA A 35 -11.51 51.16 34.76
N VAL A 36 -11.79 50.28 33.78
CA VAL A 36 -13.16 49.94 33.39
C VAL A 36 -13.94 49.31 34.55
N SER A 37 -13.35 48.34 35.23
CA SER A 37 -13.98 47.65 36.37
C SER A 37 -14.34 48.62 37.51
N GLU A 38 -13.44 49.54 37.87
CA GLU A 38 -13.73 50.55 38.89
C GLU A 38 -14.84 51.53 38.48
N LEU A 39 -14.87 51.91 37.20
CA LEU A 39 -15.96 52.73 36.67
C LEU A 39 -17.29 51.96 36.70
N GLU A 40 -17.32 50.68 36.34
CA GLU A 40 -18.55 49.86 36.39
C GLU A 40 -19.08 49.70 37.82
N ASN A 41 -18.19 49.54 38.80
CA ASN A 41 -18.54 49.41 40.22
C ASN A 41 -19.08 50.71 40.86
N THR A 42 -18.88 51.86 40.21
CA THR A 42 -19.36 53.16 40.71
C THR A 42 -20.87 53.32 40.49
N LYS A 43 -21.67 53.33 41.56
CA LYS A 43 -23.15 53.24 41.53
C LYS A 43 -23.91 54.43 40.91
N GLU A 44 -23.32 55.62 40.87
CA GLU A 44 -23.97 56.82 40.31
C GLU A 44 -23.57 57.06 38.84
N SER A 45 -24.56 57.33 37.99
CA SER A 45 -24.36 57.72 36.57
C SER A 45 -24.04 59.21 36.50
N SER A 46 -22.87 59.57 35.97
CA SER A 46 -22.48 60.96 35.72
C SER A 46 -21.98 61.11 34.28
N LYS A 47 -22.21 62.28 33.69
CA LYS A 47 -21.73 62.58 32.33
C LYS A 47 -20.20 62.46 32.21
N GLU A 48 -19.50 62.80 33.29
CA GLU A 48 -18.04 62.73 33.40
C GLU A 48 -17.56 61.26 33.43
N LYS A 49 -18.28 60.38 34.14
CA LYS A 49 -18.05 58.93 34.14
C LYS A 49 -18.26 58.33 32.76
N ASP A 50 -19.33 58.69 32.05
CA ASP A 50 -19.63 58.15 30.72
C ASP A 50 -18.56 58.55 29.68
N GLN A 51 -18.07 59.80 29.77
CA GLN A 51 -16.95 60.28 28.95
C GLN A 51 -15.65 59.53 29.25
N LEU A 52 -15.34 59.32 30.53
CA LEU A 52 -14.15 58.60 30.95
C LEU A 52 -14.21 57.13 30.52
N MET A 53 -15.37 56.48 30.70
CA MET A 53 -15.62 55.11 30.24
C MET A 53 -15.40 54.96 28.73
N THR A 54 -15.92 55.91 27.93
CA THR A 54 -15.71 55.91 26.47
C THR A 54 -14.21 56.03 26.14
N THR A 55 -13.53 56.97 26.80
CA THR A 55 -12.08 57.20 26.61
C THR A 55 -11.25 55.96 26.95
N VAL A 56 -11.53 55.28 28.06
CA VAL A 56 -10.81 54.07 28.45
C VAL A 56 -11.10 52.91 27.50
N LYS A 57 -12.35 52.77 27.02
CA LYS A 57 -12.70 51.76 26.02
C LYS A 57 -11.98 51.98 24.70
N ASP A 58 -11.83 53.22 24.25
CA ASP A 58 -11.06 53.55 23.05
C ASP A 58 -9.57 53.24 23.23
N LYS A 59 -8.99 53.57 24.41
CA LYS A 59 -7.61 53.18 24.76
C LYS A 59 -7.43 51.67 24.78
N LEU A 60 -8.39 50.93 25.32
CA LEU A 60 -8.37 49.47 25.37
C LEU A 60 -8.41 48.85 23.97
N LYS A 61 -9.29 49.36 23.10
CA LYS A 61 -9.35 48.97 21.68
C LYS A 61 -8.02 49.23 20.96
N ALA A 62 -7.39 50.37 21.23
CA ALA A 62 -6.07 50.68 20.68
C ALA A 62 -4.98 49.71 21.19
N MET A 63 -5.05 49.28 22.46
CA MET A 63 -4.09 48.30 23.01
C MET A 63 -4.30 46.92 22.40
N ASP A 64 -5.56 46.50 22.25
CA ASP A 64 -5.92 45.25 21.58
C ASP A 64 -5.40 45.23 20.14
N GLU A 65 -5.53 46.33 19.39
CA GLU A 65 -4.98 46.44 18.05
C GLU A 65 -3.43 46.34 18.02
N LYS A 66 -2.74 46.96 18.97
CA LYS A 66 -1.27 46.84 19.09
C LYS A 66 -0.84 45.42 19.44
N LEU A 67 -1.53 44.77 20.37
CA LEU A 67 -1.28 43.39 20.76
C LEU A 67 -1.60 42.40 19.64
N ALA A 68 -2.65 42.66 18.85
CA ALA A 68 -2.98 41.87 17.67
C ALA A 68 -1.83 41.89 16.66
N LYS A 69 -1.30 43.08 16.34
CA LYS A 69 -0.13 43.23 15.45
C LYS A 69 1.12 42.55 16.03
N ALA A 70 1.37 42.69 17.32
CA ALA A 70 2.50 42.05 17.98
C ALA A 70 2.41 40.50 17.93
N ASN A 71 1.23 39.94 18.21
CA ASN A 71 0.99 38.50 18.10
C ASN A 71 1.12 38.01 16.64
N TYR A 72 0.62 38.78 15.67
CA TYR A 72 0.78 38.44 14.26
C TYR A 72 2.25 38.36 13.83
N GLU A 73 3.10 39.28 14.29
CA GLU A 73 4.54 39.23 14.03
C GLU A 73 5.24 38.07 14.76
N LYS A 74 4.85 37.76 16.00
CA LYS A 74 5.31 36.54 16.70
C LYS A 74 4.92 35.26 15.96
N GLY A 75 3.69 35.19 15.44
CA GLY A 75 3.24 34.07 14.62
C GLY A 75 4.07 33.89 13.35
N LYS A 76 4.42 35.00 12.67
CA LYS A 76 5.34 34.98 11.53
C LYS A 76 6.74 34.50 11.93
N ALA A 77 7.27 34.96 13.06
CA ALA A 77 8.57 34.50 13.58
C ALA A 77 8.55 32.99 13.86
N ALA A 78 7.47 32.48 14.48
CA ALA A 78 7.28 31.06 14.74
C ALA A 78 7.17 30.22 13.45
N VAL A 79 6.56 30.76 12.38
CA VAL A 79 6.59 30.13 11.04
C VAL A 79 8.02 30.00 10.51
N TYR A 80 8.87 31.01 10.69
CA TYR A 80 10.28 30.93 10.26
C TYR A 80 11.05 29.86 11.03
N THR A 81 10.77 29.68 12.32
CA THR A 81 11.38 28.63 13.14
C THR A 81 10.71 27.26 12.99
N LYS A 82 9.73 27.12 12.08
CA LYS A 82 8.91 25.91 11.87
C LYS A 82 8.17 25.44 13.12
N SER A 83 7.93 26.33 14.07
CA SER A 83 7.18 26.08 15.29
C SER A 83 5.70 26.32 15.01
N TRP A 84 5.08 25.39 14.27
CA TRP A 84 3.76 25.59 13.67
C TRP A 84 2.64 25.75 14.70
N GLU A 85 2.69 24.99 15.80
CA GLU A 85 1.72 25.05 16.89
C GLU A 85 1.76 26.42 17.57
N LEU A 86 2.96 26.90 17.88
CA LEU A 86 3.16 28.25 18.45
C LEU A 86 2.73 29.35 17.46
N ALA A 87 2.96 29.14 16.16
CA ALA A 87 2.47 30.07 15.14
C ALA A 87 0.93 30.13 15.10
N ILE A 88 0.26 28.99 15.22
CA ILE A 88 -1.20 28.89 15.28
C ILE A 88 -1.73 29.66 16.49
N GLU A 89 -1.17 29.42 17.69
CA GLU A 89 -1.57 30.12 18.92
C GLU A 89 -1.46 31.64 18.76
N HIS A 90 -0.33 32.12 18.24
CA HIS A 90 -0.12 33.55 18.02
C HIS A 90 -1.05 34.14 16.95
N PHE A 91 -1.35 33.41 15.87
CA PHE A 91 -2.30 33.90 14.86
C PHE A 91 -3.75 33.89 15.37
N GLU A 92 -4.15 32.89 16.17
CA GLU A 92 -5.47 32.85 16.80
C GLU A 92 -5.65 33.99 17.79
N GLU A 93 -4.64 34.29 18.60
CA GLU A 93 -4.67 35.42 19.52
C GLU A 93 -4.65 36.76 18.76
N ALA A 94 -3.91 36.87 17.66
CA ALA A 94 -3.94 38.06 16.80
C ALA A 94 -5.32 38.33 16.21
N ILE A 95 -6.06 37.28 15.81
CA ILE A 95 -7.42 37.39 15.30
C ILE A 95 -8.40 37.75 16.43
N ARG A 96 -8.23 37.16 17.62
CA ARG A 96 -9.09 37.41 18.79
C ARG A 96 -9.02 38.87 19.26
N LEU A 97 -7.84 39.47 19.23
CA LEU A 97 -7.60 40.83 19.68
C LEU A 97 -7.85 41.89 18.59
N ALA A 98 -7.93 41.48 17.32
CA ALA A 98 -8.10 42.43 16.24
C ALA A 98 -9.52 43.04 16.25
N PRO A 99 -9.65 44.36 16.04
CA PRO A 99 -10.96 44.99 15.84
C PRO A 99 -11.70 44.37 14.66
N GLU A 100 -12.99 44.09 14.81
CA GLU A 100 -13.83 43.50 13.75
C GLU A 100 -13.89 44.38 12.49
N GLU A 101 -13.71 45.70 12.65
CA GLU A 101 -13.73 46.63 11.53
C GLU A 101 -12.46 46.55 10.66
N ASN A 102 -11.37 45.97 11.18
CA ASN A 102 -10.12 45.80 10.45
C ASN A 102 -10.12 44.51 9.62
N ILE A 103 -11.02 44.48 8.64
CA ILE A 103 -11.26 43.32 7.76
C ILE A 103 -9.98 42.88 7.05
N GLU A 104 -9.17 43.82 6.55
CA GLU A 104 -7.91 43.51 5.84
C GLU A 104 -6.92 42.75 6.74
N PHE A 105 -6.76 43.19 7.99
CA PHE A 105 -5.89 42.51 8.95
C PHE A 105 -6.42 41.11 9.29
N LEU A 106 -7.72 40.98 9.53
CA LEU A 106 -8.37 39.71 9.85
C LEU A 106 -8.21 38.69 8.72
N GLU A 107 -8.45 39.09 7.46
CA GLU A 107 -8.25 38.23 6.30
C GLU A 107 -6.79 37.80 6.16
N ARG A 108 -5.84 38.73 6.38
CA ARG A 108 -4.41 38.42 6.32
C ARG A 108 -3.98 37.45 7.42
N ALA A 109 -4.42 37.68 8.65
CA ALA A 109 -4.13 36.82 9.80
C ALA A 109 -4.74 35.42 9.60
N LYS A 110 -6.00 35.34 9.15
CA LYS A 110 -6.68 34.07 8.85
C LYS A 110 -5.95 33.28 7.76
N LYS A 111 -5.53 33.94 6.68
CA LYS A 111 -4.74 33.29 5.63
C LYS A 111 -3.43 32.71 6.14
N GLN A 112 -2.76 33.36 7.08
CA GLN A 112 -1.54 32.83 7.70
C GLN A 112 -1.85 31.69 8.68
N LEU A 113 -2.93 31.80 9.44
CA LEU A 113 -3.43 30.75 10.32
C LEU A 113 -3.74 29.47 9.54
N ASP A 114 -4.48 29.57 8.44
CA ASP A 114 -4.84 28.41 7.61
C ASP A 114 -3.60 27.73 7.04
N LYS A 115 -2.60 28.52 6.62
CA LYS A 115 -1.30 27.99 6.20
C LYS A 115 -0.55 27.30 7.33
N ALA A 116 -0.51 27.90 8.52
CA ALA A 116 0.16 27.32 9.69
C ALA A 116 -0.51 26.00 10.11
N LYS A 117 -1.85 25.93 10.09
CA LYS A 117 -2.64 24.71 10.35
C LYS A 117 -2.34 23.61 9.33
N ALA A 118 -2.36 23.94 8.04
CA ALA A 118 -1.99 22.98 6.99
C ALA A 118 -0.54 22.48 7.16
N LYS A 119 0.40 23.36 7.51
CA LYS A 119 1.80 23.00 7.73
C LYS A 119 2.03 22.18 9.01
N SER A 120 1.31 22.47 10.09
CA SER A 120 1.34 21.66 11.32
C SER A 120 0.83 20.25 11.05
N GLY A 121 -0.30 20.11 10.36
CA GLY A 121 -0.83 18.80 9.94
C GLY A 121 0.16 18.01 9.08
N ASP A 122 0.74 18.66 8.06
CA ASP A 122 1.79 18.08 7.21
C ASP A 122 3.04 17.64 7.99
N TYR A 123 3.40 18.38 9.03
CA TYR A 123 4.58 18.12 9.85
C TYR A 123 4.36 16.97 10.81
N GLN A 124 3.18 16.89 11.43
CA GLN A 124 2.82 15.76 12.27
C GLN A 124 2.79 14.46 11.45
N MET A 125 2.14 14.50 10.27
CA MET A 125 2.14 13.35 9.36
C MET A 125 3.54 12.94 8.92
N TYR A 126 4.43 13.91 8.70
CA TYR A 126 5.84 13.62 8.42
C TYR A 126 6.48 12.85 9.56
N ILE A 127 6.34 13.32 10.81
CA ILE A 127 6.90 12.64 11.99
C ILE A 127 6.41 11.20 12.06
N ASP A 128 5.11 10.98 11.84
CA ASP A 128 4.49 9.66 11.95
C ASP A 128 5.02 8.67 10.89
N ILE A 129 5.29 9.15 9.67
CA ILE A 129 5.78 8.30 8.57
C ILE A 129 7.30 8.29 8.42
N ASN A 130 8.04 9.24 8.99
CA ASN A 130 9.45 9.49 8.67
C ASN A 130 10.29 8.23 8.87
N SER A 131 10.13 7.58 10.02
CA SER A 131 10.89 6.37 10.35
C SER A 131 10.64 5.22 9.37
N LEU A 132 9.40 5.07 8.89
CA LEU A 132 9.03 4.05 7.89
C LEU A 132 9.61 4.41 6.52
N VAL A 133 9.53 5.68 6.13
CA VAL A 133 10.05 6.18 4.85
C VAL A 133 11.57 6.06 4.79
N GLU A 134 12.28 6.44 5.85
CA GLU A 134 13.74 6.32 5.95
C GLU A 134 14.18 4.85 5.83
N ARG A 135 13.59 3.93 6.63
CA ARG A 135 13.89 2.50 6.50
C ARG A 135 13.57 1.96 5.11
N GLY A 136 12.44 2.37 4.53
CA GLY A 136 12.06 2.01 3.16
C GLY A 136 13.06 2.50 2.12
N ASN A 137 13.63 3.69 2.30
CA ASN A 137 14.69 4.23 1.45
C ASN A 137 15.99 3.42 1.62
N ASP A 138 16.39 3.12 2.85
CA ASP A 138 17.60 2.33 3.14
C ASP A 138 17.52 0.93 2.50
N PHE A 139 16.36 0.27 2.62
CA PHE A 139 16.12 -1.01 1.96
C PHE A 139 16.15 -0.90 0.44
N LYS A 140 15.57 0.18 -0.12
CA LYS A 140 15.59 0.44 -1.57
C LYS A 140 17.01 0.64 -2.08
N GLU A 141 17.83 1.43 -1.38
CA GLU A 141 19.24 1.67 -1.73
C GLU A 141 20.07 0.39 -1.63
N SER A 142 19.76 -0.47 -0.67
CA SER A 142 20.37 -1.79 -0.50
C SER A 142 19.89 -2.83 -1.54
N GLY A 143 18.91 -2.49 -2.39
CA GLY A 143 18.31 -3.41 -3.35
C GLY A 143 17.32 -4.43 -2.76
N ASN A 144 16.98 -4.28 -1.48
CA ASN A 144 16.01 -5.10 -0.74
C ASN A 144 14.60 -4.56 -0.97
N TYR A 145 14.13 -4.68 -2.22
CA TYR A 145 12.89 -4.04 -2.65
C TYR A 145 11.62 -4.62 -1.98
N ALA A 146 11.65 -5.88 -1.51
CA ALA A 146 10.50 -6.49 -0.86
C ALA A 146 10.24 -5.88 0.53
N GLU A 147 11.32 -5.73 1.30
CA GLU A 147 11.34 -5.07 2.61
C GLU A 147 10.97 -3.59 2.46
N ALA A 148 11.52 -2.91 1.43
CA ALA A 148 11.16 -1.53 1.12
C ALA A 148 9.65 -1.36 0.86
N ILE A 149 9.02 -2.28 0.12
CA ILE A 149 7.58 -2.24 -0.14
C ILE A 149 6.79 -2.35 1.17
N LEU A 150 7.18 -3.23 2.09
CA LEU A 150 6.48 -3.39 3.36
C LEU A 150 6.49 -2.09 4.19
N GLU A 151 7.65 -1.44 4.28
CA GLU A 151 7.79 -0.16 4.99
C GLU A 151 6.97 0.95 4.32
N TYR A 152 7.03 1.08 2.99
CA TYR A 152 6.24 2.07 2.26
C TYR A 152 4.73 1.79 2.32
N GLU A 153 4.29 0.53 2.32
CA GLU A 153 2.88 0.17 2.48
C GLU A 153 2.39 0.49 3.89
N ALA A 154 3.22 0.28 4.91
CA ALA A 154 2.91 0.69 6.29
C ALA A 154 2.80 2.22 6.40
N ALA A 155 3.72 2.97 5.80
CA ALA A 155 3.63 4.44 5.72
C ALA A 155 2.37 4.89 4.96
N TYR A 156 2.03 4.21 3.86
CA TYR A 156 0.89 4.53 3.02
C TYR A 156 -0.44 4.33 3.76
N LYS A 157 -0.53 3.32 4.64
CA LYS A 157 -1.71 3.08 5.48
C LYS A 157 -1.97 4.24 6.44
N ILE A 158 -0.93 4.85 7.01
CA ILE A 158 -1.07 5.99 7.93
C ILE A 158 -1.67 7.20 7.19
N ILE A 159 -1.25 7.42 5.95
CA ILE A 159 -1.71 8.55 5.14
C ILE A 159 -2.86 8.22 4.17
N ALA A 160 -3.53 7.08 4.34
CA ALA A 160 -4.51 6.57 3.37
C ALA A 160 -5.73 7.48 3.16
N ASN A 161 -6.03 8.34 4.13
CA ASN A 161 -7.16 9.28 4.07
C ASN A 161 -6.80 10.62 3.40
N LEU A 162 -5.54 10.81 3.01
CA LEU A 162 -5.11 12.03 2.33
C LEU A 162 -5.55 12.05 0.86
N PRO A 163 -5.72 13.26 0.29
CA PRO A 163 -5.94 13.42 -1.15
C PRO A 163 -4.88 12.75 -2.00
N GLU A 164 -5.27 12.27 -3.18
CA GLU A 164 -4.40 11.53 -4.10
C GLU A 164 -3.23 12.38 -4.66
N ASP A 165 -3.42 13.69 -4.74
CA ASP A 165 -2.44 14.69 -5.15
C ASP A 165 -1.51 15.14 -4.01
N HIS A 166 -1.74 14.65 -2.79
CA HIS A 166 -0.93 15.02 -1.64
C HIS A 166 0.52 14.55 -1.82
N LYS A 167 1.49 15.43 -1.53
CA LYS A 167 2.92 15.20 -1.78
C LYS A 167 3.46 13.87 -1.25
N TYR A 168 3.04 13.45 -0.04
CA TYR A 168 3.47 12.19 0.57
C TYR A 168 2.81 10.98 -0.09
N VAL A 169 1.55 11.10 -0.50
CA VAL A 169 0.82 10.03 -1.21
C VAL A 169 1.48 9.80 -2.57
N VAL A 170 1.76 10.87 -3.31
CA VAL A 170 2.46 10.82 -4.59
C VAL A 170 3.85 10.20 -4.44
N PHE A 171 4.62 10.65 -3.43
CA PHE A 171 5.95 10.10 -3.15
C PHE A 171 5.89 8.59 -2.86
N LEU A 172 5.06 8.15 -1.91
CA LEU A 172 4.96 6.74 -1.54
C LEU A 172 4.49 5.86 -2.70
N LYS A 173 3.50 6.31 -3.49
CA LYS A 173 3.05 5.59 -4.69
C LYS A 173 4.16 5.42 -5.71
N THR A 174 4.94 6.47 -5.93
CA THR A 174 6.07 6.45 -6.87
C THR A 174 7.12 5.46 -6.39
N SER A 175 7.52 5.53 -5.11
CA SER A 175 8.48 4.61 -4.50
C SER A 175 8.00 3.15 -4.54
N LEU A 176 6.73 2.88 -4.19
CA LEU A 176 6.14 1.55 -4.30
C LEU A 176 6.17 1.00 -5.72
N THR A 177 5.84 1.84 -6.70
CA THR A 177 5.86 1.47 -8.12
C THR A 177 7.29 1.13 -8.57
N GLU A 178 8.27 1.95 -8.18
CA GLU A 178 9.69 1.72 -8.46
C GLU A 178 10.19 0.40 -7.88
N CYS A 179 9.94 0.15 -6.58
CA CYS A 179 10.36 -1.08 -5.91
C CYS A 179 9.73 -2.32 -6.56
N ARG A 180 8.42 -2.30 -6.85
CA ARG A 180 7.72 -3.42 -7.50
C ARG A 180 8.30 -3.72 -8.88
N ARG A 181 8.58 -2.69 -9.69
CA ARG A 181 9.22 -2.85 -11.02
C ARG A 181 10.61 -3.48 -10.91
N ASN A 182 11.40 -3.08 -9.92
CA ASN A 182 12.73 -3.67 -9.70
C ASN A 182 12.66 -5.15 -9.27
N ILE A 183 11.67 -5.56 -8.48
CA ILE A 183 11.43 -6.98 -8.15
C ILE A 183 11.09 -7.81 -9.39
N ILE A 184 10.33 -7.24 -10.32
CA ILE A 184 9.83 -7.96 -11.51
C ILE A 184 10.93 -8.11 -12.57
N ARG A 185 11.87 -7.18 -12.68
CA ARG A 185 12.91 -7.18 -13.71
C ARG A 185 13.71 -8.50 -13.78
N PRO A 186 14.16 -9.12 -12.67
CA PRO A 186 14.74 -10.46 -12.67
C PRO A 186 13.81 -11.56 -13.20
N TYR A 187 12.50 -11.49 -12.91
CA TYR A 187 11.52 -12.45 -13.42
C TYR A 187 11.39 -12.34 -14.94
N LEU A 188 11.34 -11.13 -15.49
CA LEU A 188 11.29 -10.91 -16.94
C LEU A 188 12.49 -11.56 -17.65
N ALA A 189 13.69 -11.42 -17.09
CA ALA A 189 14.88 -12.07 -17.65
C ALA A 189 14.77 -13.61 -17.61
N LYS A 190 14.23 -14.18 -16.53
CA LYS A 190 14.01 -15.64 -16.41
C LYS A 190 12.94 -16.13 -17.39
N ILE A 191 11.84 -15.39 -17.54
CA ILE A 191 10.75 -15.67 -18.49
C ILE A 191 11.31 -15.69 -19.92
N TYR A 192 12.06 -14.66 -20.31
CA TYR A 192 12.68 -14.57 -21.64
C TYR A 192 13.63 -15.74 -21.91
N ARG A 193 14.48 -16.10 -20.94
CA ARG A 193 15.37 -17.28 -21.07
C ARG A 193 14.59 -18.59 -21.18
N ALA A 194 13.50 -18.76 -20.44
CA ALA A 194 12.66 -19.95 -20.50
C ALA A 194 11.93 -20.06 -21.84
N TYR A 195 11.40 -18.94 -22.33
CA TYR A 195 10.76 -18.81 -23.63
C TYR A 195 11.71 -19.20 -24.78
N ASN A 196 12.93 -18.65 -24.81
CA ASN A 196 13.92 -18.98 -25.85
C ASN A 196 14.37 -20.45 -25.82
N LYS A 197 14.31 -21.10 -24.65
CA LYS A 197 14.55 -22.54 -24.50
C LYS A 197 13.34 -23.40 -24.84
N LYS A 198 12.28 -22.82 -25.42
CA LYS A 198 11.00 -23.47 -25.74
C LYS A 198 10.30 -24.11 -24.52
N LYS A 199 10.60 -23.62 -23.31
CA LYS A 199 9.97 -24.09 -22.06
C LYS A 199 8.77 -23.20 -21.73
N PHE A 200 7.75 -23.21 -22.58
CA PHE A 200 6.65 -22.24 -22.52
C PHE A 200 5.79 -22.37 -21.25
N SER A 201 5.49 -23.59 -20.80
CA SER A 201 4.76 -23.81 -19.53
C SER A 201 5.54 -23.27 -18.32
N HIS A 202 6.87 -23.42 -18.32
CA HIS A 202 7.72 -22.84 -17.27
C HIS A 202 7.73 -21.31 -17.34
N ALA A 203 7.80 -20.74 -18.55
CA ALA A 203 7.70 -19.29 -18.75
C ALA A 203 6.35 -18.74 -18.25
N ALA A 204 5.24 -19.44 -18.51
CA ALA A 204 3.90 -19.09 -18.03
C ALA A 204 3.82 -19.07 -16.50
N THR A 205 4.35 -20.09 -15.81
CA THR A 205 4.35 -20.11 -14.33
C THR A 205 5.17 -18.96 -13.73
N LEU A 206 6.28 -18.57 -14.36
CA LEU A 206 7.08 -17.42 -13.92
C LEU A 206 6.36 -16.10 -14.19
N LEU A 207 5.62 -15.99 -15.30
CA LEU A 207 4.82 -14.82 -15.62
C LEU A 207 3.66 -14.63 -14.64
N GLN A 208 3.00 -15.70 -14.23
CA GLN A 208 1.94 -15.65 -13.22
C GLN A 208 2.49 -15.13 -11.88
N LYS A 209 3.67 -15.61 -11.46
CA LYS A 209 4.35 -15.11 -10.26
C LYS A 209 4.69 -13.62 -10.38
N ALA A 210 5.21 -13.18 -11.52
CA ALA A 210 5.50 -11.77 -11.77
C ALA A 210 4.23 -10.91 -11.75
N SER A 211 3.12 -11.41 -12.30
CA SER A 211 1.83 -10.71 -12.33
C SER A 211 1.24 -10.50 -10.95
N ASN A 212 1.41 -11.47 -10.04
CA ASN A 212 0.95 -11.36 -8.66
C ASN A 212 1.72 -10.31 -7.83
N LEU A 213 2.91 -9.92 -8.27
CA LEU A 213 3.77 -8.93 -7.60
C LEU A 213 3.51 -7.49 -8.07
N ILE A 214 2.70 -7.31 -9.12
CA ILE A 214 2.33 -5.99 -9.65
C ILE A 214 1.16 -5.40 -8.86
N ASP A 215 1.18 -4.08 -8.67
CA ASP A 215 0.01 -3.35 -8.16
C ASP A 215 -1.15 -3.50 -9.14
N LYS A 216 -2.33 -3.90 -8.64
CA LYS A 216 -3.55 -3.98 -9.45
C LYS A 216 -3.87 -2.68 -10.21
N LYS A 217 -3.37 -1.53 -9.73
CA LYS A 217 -3.55 -0.21 -10.36
C LYS A 217 -2.50 0.14 -11.43
N ASP A 218 -1.37 -0.57 -11.55
CA ASP A 218 -0.36 -0.31 -12.61
C ASP A 218 -0.81 -0.95 -13.95
N ASN A 219 -1.75 -0.29 -14.60
CA ASN A 219 -2.31 -0.71 -15.89
C ASN A 219 -1.27 -0.78 -17.01
N VAL A 220 -0.19 -0.01 -16.94
CA VAL A 220 0.84 0.02 -17.98
C VAL A 220 1.64 -1.27 -17.93
N TYR A 221 2.13 -1.64 -16.74
CA TYR A 221 2.90 -2.88 -16.56
C TYR A 221 2.05 -4.13 -16.71
N LYS A 222 0.78 -4.06 -16.29
CA LYS A 222 -0.19 -5.14 -16.51
C LYS A 222 -0.36 -5.43 -18.00
N ARG A 223 -0.68 -4.41 -18.81
CA ARG A 223 -0.79 -4.56 -20.28
C ARG A 223 0.49 -5.09 -20.92
N PHE A 224 1.65 -4.72 -20.38
CA PHE A 224 2.93 -5.25 -20.84
C PHE A 224 3.08 -6.75 -20.56
N LEU A 225 2.73 -7.22 -19.36
CA LEU A 225 2.73 -8.65 -19.05
C LEU A 225 1.67 -9.43 -19.82
N ASP A 226 0.50 -8.85 -20.06
CA ASP A 226 -0.58 -9.47 -20.84
C ASP A 226 -0.10 -9.79 -22.27
N LYS A 227 0.62 -8.87 -22.91
CA LYS A 227 1.24 -9.12 -24.23
C LYS A 227 2.29 -10.24 -24.22
N ILE A 228 3.02 -10.39 -23.11
CA ILE A 228 3.95 -11.52 -22.95
C ILE A 228 3.16 -12.82 -22.77
N ASN A 229 2.06 -12.78 -22.03
CA ASN A 229 1.17 -13.92 -21.82
C ASN A 229 0.59 -14.42 -23.14
N GLU A 230 0.06 -13.54 -23.99
CA GLU A 230 -0.47 -13.87 -25.31
C GLU A 230 0.57 -14.62 -26.16
N LYS A 231 1.81 -14.11 -26.20
CA LYS A 231 2.90 -14.79 -26.94
C LYS A 231 3.23 -16.16 -26.37
N ILE A 232 3.28 -16.29 -25.05
CA ILE A 232 3.53 -17.58 -24.41
C ILE A 232 2.38 -18.55 -24.70
N ALA A 233 1.13 -18.10 -24.60
CA ALA A 233 -0.07 -18.91 -24.84
C ALA A 233 -0.12 -19.46 -26.27
N ILE A 234 0.12 -18.62 -27.29
CA ILE A 234 0.18 -19.05 -28.70
C ILE A 234 1.22 -20.15 -28.90
N ASN A 235 2.38 -20.05 -28.25
CA ASN A 235 3.44 -21.06 -28.39
C ASN A 235 3.18 -22.32 -27.56
N ILE A 236 2.45 -22.21 -26.44
CA ILE A 236 1.90 -23.39 -25.74
C ILE A 236 0.93 -24.10 -26.68
N GLU A 237 0.01 -23.36 -27.32
CA GLU A 237 -0.92 -23.92 -28.30
C GLU A 237 -0.18 -24.49 -29.52
N GLU A 238 0.87 -23.88 -30.07
CA GLU A 238 1.63 -24.48 -31.19
C GLU A 238 2.43 -25.73 -30.78
N THR A 239 2.95 -25.77 -29.55
CA THR A 239 3.58 -26.99 -29.02
C THR A 239 2.58 -28.09 -28.66
N ASP A 240 1.34 -27.71 -28.32
CA ASP A 240 0.21 -28.61 -28.11
C ASP A 240 -0.57 -28.93 -29.41
N VAL A 241 -0.43 -28.17 -30.49
CA VAL A 241 -0.97 -28.51 -31.84
C VAL A 241 -0.03 -29.51 -32.53
N GLN A 242 1.22 -29.61 -32.10
CA GLN A 242 2.05 -30.79 -32.35
C GLN A 242 1.78 -31.94 -31.34
N SER A 243 0.95 -31.70 -30.32
CA SER A 243 0.48 -32.75 -29.43
C SER A 243 -0.64 -33.54 -30.11
N ASP A 244 -0.27 -34.77 -30.45
CA ASP A 244 -1.07 -35.96 -30.28
C ASP A 244 -2.52 -35.87 -30.80
N GLU A 245 -2.76 -36.42 -32.00
CA GLU A 245 -4.09 -36.93 -32.41
C GLU A 245 -4.73 -37.56 -31.17
N ILE A 246 -5.78 -36.93 -30.64
CA ILE A 246 -6.51 -37.47 -29.50
C ILE A 246 -7.09 -38.78 -30.02
N ASP A 247 -6.61 -39.90 -29.48
CA ASP A 247 -7.15 -41.20 -29.80
C ASP A 247 -8.51 -41.27 -29.10
N ASN A 248 -9.57 -40.80 -29.77
CA ASN A 248 -10.97 -40.86 -29.33
C ASN A 248 -11.50 -42.30 -29.33
N SER A 249 -10.64 -43.25 -28.95
CA SER A 249 -11.04 -44.60 -28.62
C SER A 249 -11.95 -44.53 -27.39
N PRO A 250 -13.16 -45.11 -27.44
CA PRO A 250 -14.07 -45.18 -26.29
C PRO A 250 -13.42 -45.77 -25.03
N VAL A 251 -12.36 -46.57 -25.20
CA VAL A 251 -11.56 -47.14 -24.11
C VAL A 251 -10.72 -46.08 -23.40
N TRP A 252 -10.16 -45.12 -24.14
CA TRP A 252 -9.30 -44.07 -23.60
C TRP A 252 -10.12 -43.01 -22.87
N GLU A 253 -11.21 -42.55 -23.47
CA GLU A 253 -12.16 -41.61 -22.84
C GLU A 253 -12.70 -42.18 -21.52
N LYS A 254 -13.13 -43.44 -21.54
CA LYS A 254 -13.62 -44.12 -20.33
C LYS A 254 -12.53 -44.21 -19.26
N ALA A 255 -11.30 -44.58 -19.63
CA ALA A 255 -10.22 -44.74 -18.65
C ALA A 255 -9.78 -43.41 -18.01
N VAL A 256 -9.83 -42.29 -18.76
CA VAL A 256 -9.59 -40.96 -18.22
C VAL A 256 -10.70 -40.58 -17.25
N LYS A 257 -11.97 -40.74 -17.65
CA LYS A 257 -13.12 -40.45 -16.79
C LYS A 257 -13.12 -41.28 -15.50
N ASP A 258 -12.90 -42.59 -15.61
CA ASP A 258 -12.81 -43.51 -14.46
C ASP A 258 -11.67 -43.09 -13.51
N TYR A 259 -10.54 -42.61 -14.04
CA TYR A 259 -9.41 -42.11 -13.23
C TYR A 259 -9.73 -40.78 -12.54
N GLU A 260 -10.36 -39.83 -13.23
CA GLU A 260 -10.76 -38.54 -12.68
C GLU A 260 -11.79 -38.71 -11.56
N GLU A 261 -12.83 -39.51 -11.78
CA GLU A 261 -13.84 -39.84 -10.76
C GLU A 261 -13.20 -40.52 -9.54
N ALA A 262 -12.28 -41.46 -9.76
CA ALA A 262 -11.60 -42.14 -8.66
C ALA A 262 -10.62 -41.22 -7.90
N LEU A 263 -9.96 -40.28 -8.59
CA LEU A 263 -9.09 -39.29 -7.96
C LEU A 263 -9.88 -38.31 -7.10
N ASP A 264 -11.02 -37.83 -7.61
CA ASP A 264 -11.91 -36.93 -6.87
C ASP A 264 -12.38 -37.58 -5.56
N LEU A 265 -12.96 -38.79 -5.66
CA LEU A 265 -13.42 -39.57 -4.49
C LEU A 265 -12.29 -39.90 -3.50
N TYR A 266 -11.11 -40.24 -3.99
CA TYR A 266 -9.96 -40.50 -3.14
C TYR A 266 -9.48 -39.22 -2.43
N SER A 267 -9.43 -38.10 -3.15
CA SER A 267 -9.00 -36.80 -2.61
C SER A 267 -9.98 -36.24 -1.58
N SER A 268 -11.29 -36.37 -1.82
CA SER A 268 -12.34 -35.93 -0.90
C SER A 268 -12.34 -36.76 0.38
N PHE A 269 -12.10 -38.08 0.29
CA PHE A 269 -12.01 -38.96 1.46
C PHE A 269 -10.83 -38.58 2.38
N VAL A 270 -9.65 -38.31 1.80
CA VAL A 270 -8.45 -37.89 2.56
C VAL A 270 -8.63 -36.52 3.25
N ALA A 271 -9.46 -35.64 2.68
CA ALA A 271 -9.72 -34.32 3.24
C ALA A 271 -10.61 -34.33 4.50
N VAL A 272 -11.45 -35.35 4.68
CA VAL A 272 -12.42 -35.41 5.79
C VAL A 272 -11.78 -35.86 7.11
N ASP A 273 -10.71 -36.65 7.08
CA ASP A 273 -9.92 -36.98 8.28
C ASP A 273 -8.45 -37.31 7.93
N PRO A 274 -7.52 -36.33 8.02
CA PRO A 274 -6.09 -36.52 7.77
C PRO A 274 -5.38 -37.45 8.79
N LEU A 275 -6.05 -37.81 9.89
CA LEU A 275 -5.50 -38.62 10.98
C LEU A 275 -6.30 -39.91 11.24
N ALA A 276 -7.31 -40.22 10.41
CA ALA A 276 -8.01 -41.50 10.49
C ALA A 276 -6.97 -42.63 10.42
N PRO A 277 -6.90 -43.54 11.41
CA PRO A 277 -5.90 -44.59 11.42
C PRO A 277 -6.11 -45.46 10.18
N ALA A 278 -5.14 -45.37 9.25
CA ALA A 278 -5.13 -46.04 7.94
C ALA A 278 -5.20 -47.59 7.98
N TYR A 279 -5.49 -48.19 9.14
CA TYR A 279 -5.24 -49.61 9.41
C TYR A 279 -6.41 -50.42 9.96
N ASN A 280 -7.60 -49.85 10.15
CA ASN A 280 -8.72 -50.65 10.70
C ASN A 280 -9.81 -51.06 9.70
N ASN A 281 -9.83 -50.54 8.47
CA ASN A 281 -10.67 -51.09 7.38
C ASN A 281 -10.11 -50.74 5.99
N LYS A 282 -10.26 -51.67 5.05
CA LYS A 282 -9.84 -51.53 3.64
C LYS A 282 -10.50 -50.31 2.98
N ASN A 283 -9.72 -49.32 2.57
CA ASN A 283 -10.22 -48.11 1.91
C ASN A 283 -10.69 -48.45 0.47
N ILE A 284 -12.01 -48.52 0.29
CA ILE A 284 -12.64 -48.89 -0.98
C ILE A 284 -12.33 -47.87 -2.10
N TYR A 285 -12.03 -46.61 -1.76
CA TYR A 285 -11.71 -45.56 -2.73
C TYR A 285 -10.24 -45.60 -3.18
N GLU A 286 -9.33 -46.00 -2.29
CA GLU A 286 -7.92 -46.18 -2.61
C GLU A 286 -7.71 -47.28 -3.66
N ASP A 287 -8.37 -48.42 -3.49
CA ASP A 287 -8.31 -49.52 -4.46
C ASP A 287 -8.80 -49.08 -5.85
N LYS A 288 -9.93 -48.37 -5.91
CA LYS A 288 -10.49 -47.84 -7.17
C LYS A 288 -9.56 -46.82 -7.82
N PHE A 289 -8.93 -45.96 -7.03
CA PHE A 289 -7.96 -44.98 -7.53
C PHE A 289 -6.72 -45.68 -8.08
N VAL A 290 -6.13 -46.61 -7.32
CA VAL A 290 -4.95 -47.38 -7.74
C VAL A 290 -5.24 -48.18 -9.01
N GLU A 291 -6.41 -48.81 -9.11
CA GLU A 291 -6.81 -49.60 -10.27
C GLU A 291 -7.00 -48.71 -11.51
N SER A 292 -7.73 -47.59 -11.39
CA SER A 292 -8.01 -46.68 -12.52
C SER A 292 -6.75 -45.98 -12.99
N ARG A 293 -5.89 -45.54 -12.05
CA ARG A 293 -4.55 -45.00 -12.34
C ARG A 293 -3.70 -46.01 -13.11
N LYS A 294 -3.70 -47.27 -12.68
CA LYS A 294 -2.96 -48.36 -13.34
C LYS A 294 -3.50 -48.63 -14.75
N LYS A 295 -4.81 -48.69 -14.94
CA LYS A 295 -5.45 -48.87 -16.26
C LYS A 295 -5.04 -47.76 -17.24
N LEU A 296 -5.11 -46.51 -16.80
CA LEU A 296 -4.68 -45.36 -17.60
C LEU A 296 -3.19 -45.44 -17.93
N GLY A 297 -2.35 -45.78 -16.95
CA GLY A 297 -0.90 -45.97 -17.16
C GLY A 297 -0.57 -47.06 -18.20
N LYS A 298 -1.34 -48.16 -18.23
CA LYS A 298 -1.19 -49.20 -19.26
C LYS A 298 -1.54 -48.69 -20.66
N LEU A 299 -2.60 -47.92 -20.79
CA LEU A 299 -3.01 -47.32 -22.07
C LEU A 299 -1.93 -46.38 -22.60
N TYR A 300 -1.35 -45.54 -21.75
CA TYR A 300 -0.21 -44.69 -22.12
C TYR A 300 1.00 -45.51 -22.59
N LYS A 301 1.29 -46.65 -21.94
CA LYS A 301 2.38 -47.55 -22.36
C LYS A 301 2.09 -48.16 -23.73
N THR A 302 0.90 -48.72 -23.94
CA THR A 302 0.51 -49.32 -25.23
C THR A 302 0.55 -48.29 -26.35
N ARG A 303 0.07 -47.07 -26.10
CA ARG A 303 0.18 -45.96 -27.05
C ARG A 303 1.64 -45.59 -27.35
N ALA A 304 2.49 -45.62 -26.34
CA ALA A 304 3.92 -45.39 -26.52
C ALA A 304 4.58 -46.48 -27.38
N ASP A 305 4.22 -47.75 -27.19
CA ASP A 305 4.67 -48.86 -28.03
C ASP A 305 4.25 -48.64 -29.50
N ASN A 306 2.99 -48.25 -29.75
CA ASN A 306 2.50 -47.97 -31.10
C ASN A 306 3.29 -46.83 -31.76
N TYR A 307 3.64 -45.77 -31.01
CA TYR A 307 4.47 -44.69 -31.53
C TYR A 307 5.92 -45.13 -31.78
N ARG A 308 6.48 -45.96 -30.90
CA ARG A 308 7.81 -46.55 -31.10
C ARG A 308 7.83 -47.37 -32.39
N ASP A 309 6.84 -48.23 -32.58
CA ASP A 309 6.73 -49.11 -33.75
C ASP A 309 6.49 -48.32 -35.04
N SER A 310 5.86 -47.14 -34.92
CA SER A 310 5.71 -46.16 -36.01
C SER A 310 6.93 -45.23 -36.19
N ASN A 311 8.05 -45.50 -35.51
CA ASN A 311 9.28 -44.69 -35.50
C ASN A 311 9.08 -43.21 -35.07
N LYS A 312 8.02 -42.90 -34.32
CA LYS A 312 7.72 -41.57 -33.76
C LYS A 312 8.34 -41.45 -32.35
N ILE A 313 9.67 -41.44 -32.29
CA ILE A 313 10.45 -41.60 -31.04
C ILE A 313 10.11 -40.56 -29.96
N ASP A 314 9.98 -39.28 -30.30
CA ASP A 314 9.66 -38.23 -29.32
C ASP A 314 8.28 -38.44 -28.68
N LYS A 315 7.30 -38.86 -29.47
CA LYS A 315 5.93 -39.16 -29.00
C LYS A 315 5.92 -40.42 -28.14
N ALA A 316 6.70 -41.44 -28.50
CA ALA A 316 6.88 -42.64 -27.70
C ALA A 316 7.47 -42.29 -26.31
N ILE A 317 8.57 -41.53 -26.27
CA ILE A 317 9.19 -41.12 -25.00
C ILE A 317 8.22 -40.30 -24.13
N LYS A 318 7.43 -39.39 -24.72
CA LYS A 318 6.41 -38.63 -23.98
C LYS A 318 5.37 -39.55 -23.34
N ASN A 319 4.81 -40.49 -24.09
CA ASN A 319 3.77 -41.40 -23.59
C ASN A 319 4.33 -42.42 -22.57
N TYR A 320 5.55 -42.94 -22.74
CA TYR A 320 6.17 -43.77 -21.71
C TYR A 320 6.41 -43.01 -20.41
N LYS A 321 6.70 -41.70 -20.45
CA LYS A 321 6.83 -40.89 -19.22
C LYS A 321 5.50 -40.80 -18.48
N GLU A 322 4.38 -40.61 -19.17
CA GLU A 322 3.06 -40.63 -18.54
C GLU A 322 2.74 -42.01 -17.96
N ALA A 323 3.06 -43.08 -18.69
CA ALA A 323 2.93 -44.44 -18.17
C ALA A 323 3.73 -44.64 -16.86
N LEU A 324 4.98 -44.17 -16.79
CA LEU A 324 5.81 -44.27 -15.59
C LEU A 324 5.29 -43.45 -14.40
N ARG A 325 4.57 -42.34 -14.65
CA ARG A 325 3.93 -41.57 -13.56
C ARG A 325 2.75 -42.31 -12.96
N LEU A 326 2.05 -43.10 -13.77
CA LEU A 326 0.79 -43.74 -13.40
C LEU A 326 0.98 -45.18 -12.90
N LEU A 327 1.92 -45.93 -13.48
CA LEU A 327 2.16 -47.32 -13.13
C LEU A 327 2.90 -47.47 -11.79
N PRO A 328 2.49 -48.43 -10.93
CA PRO A 328 3.25 -48.77 -9.74
C PRO A 328 4.65 -49.27 -10.09
N LYS A 329 5.65 -48.95 -9.27
CA LYS A 329 7.03 -49.44 -9.45
C LYS A 329 7.15 -50.97 -9.41
N THR A 330 6.20 -51.64 -8.76
CA THR A 330 6.12 -53.11 -8.70
C THR A 330 5.53 -53.72 -9.97
N ASP A 331 4.96 -52.92 -10.88
CA ASP A 331 4.39 -53.40 -12.12
C ASP A 331 5.49 -53.69 -13.15
N LYS A 332 5.43 -54.87 -13.79
CA LYS A 332 6.32 -55.23 -14.88
C LYS A 332 6.33 -54.18 -16.01
N MET A 333 5.17 -53.61 -16.33
CA MET A 333 5.03 -52.62 -17.41
C MET A 333 5.75 -51.30 -17.09
N PHE A 334 5.94 -50.97 -15.80
CA PHE A 334 6.77 -49.83 -15.39
C PHE A 334 8.22 -50.06 -15.80
N HIS A 335 8.77 -51.24 -15.49
CA HIS A 335 10.15 -51.57 -15.85
C HIS A 335 10.36 -51.69 -17.36
N GLU A 336 9.38 -52.23 -18.09
CA GLU A 336 9.39 -52.26 -19.55
C GLU A 336 9.43 -50.84 -20.13
N ALA A 337 8.51 -49.94 -19.73
CA ALA A 337 8.49 -48.55 -20.18
C ALA A 337 9.80 -47.80 -19.87
N PHE A 338 10.37 -48.04 -18.68
CA PHE A 338 11.64 -47.44 -18.27
C PHE A 338 12.81 -47.91 -19.15
N SER A 339 12.87 -49.21 -19.45
CA SER A 339 13.87 -49.81 -20.34
C SER A 339 13.77 -49.25 -21.76
N GLU A 340 12.56 -49.15 -22.30
CA GLU A 340 12.31 -48.62 -23.65
C GLU A 340 12.71 -47.14 -23.78
N ILE A 341 12.42 -46.30 -22.78
CA ILE A 341 12.93 -44.91 -22.75
C ILE A 341 14.46 -44.88 -22.79
N LYS A 342 15.14 -45.77 -22.06
CA LYS A 342 16.61 -45.81 -22.02
C LYS A 342 17.18 -46.15 -23.40
N LYS A 343 16.62 -47.14 -24.09
CA LYS A 343 17.03 -47.53 -25.45
C LYS A 343 16.83 -46.40 -26.45
N MET A 344 15.66 -45.77 -26.46
CA MET A 344 15.36 -44.69 -27.40
C MET A 344 16.21 -43.44 -27.16
N ARG A 345 16.54 -43.12 -25.91
CA ARG A 345 17.49 -42.03 -25.62
C ARG A 345 18.89 -42.33 -26.13
N ALA A 346 19.35 -43.59 -26.07
CA ALA A 346 20.63 -43.98 -26.64
C ALA A 346 20.60 -43.83 -28.18
N GLN A 347 19.52 -44.25 -28.84
CA GLN A 347 19.34 -44.07 -30.30
C GLN A 347 19.34 -42.60 -30.76
N ILE A 348 18.76 -41.69 -29.96
CA ILE A 348 18.82 -40.24 -30.26
C ILE A 348 20.26 -39.71 -30.14
N THR A 349 21.05 -40.27 -29.22
CA THR A 349 22.43 -39.84 -28.95
C THR A 349 23.41 -40.39 -29.99
N GLU A 350 23.11 -41.54 -30.62
CA GLU A 350 23.93 -42.14 -31.68
C GLU A 350 23.67 -41.54 -33.08
N ASN A 351 22.50 -40.90 -33.27
CA ASN A 351 22.09 -40.26 -34.53
C ASN A 351 22.32 -38.73 -34.57
N GLN A 352 22.99 -38.18 -33.56
CA GLN A 352 23.45 -36.78 -33.48
C GLN A 352 24.97 -36.76 -33.60
#